data_AF-A0A2M7ATV3-F1
#
_entry.id   AF-A0A2M7ATV3-F1
#
_cell.length_a   1.000
_cell.length_b   1.000
_cell.length_c   1.000
_cell.angle_alpha   90.00
_cell.angle_beta   90.00
_cell.angle_gamma   90.00
#
_symmetry.space_group_name_H-M   'P 1'
#
loop_
_entity.id
_entity.type
_entity.pdbx_description
1 polymer ?
#
loop_
_entity_poly.entity_id
_entity_poly.type
_entity_poly.pdbx_seq_one_letter_code
_entity_poly.pdbx_strand_id
1 'polypeptide(L)'
;MLTKRTNILFEEEVFRYLVALANKNGTSVGDLVRKAVIKVYQKPDLTQKRMKVHKEIIKLKKGFGRISLKEIKEMINYGRKY
;
A
#
# COMPACT_ATOMS: atom_id res chain seq x y z
N MET A 1 4.90 -17.37 6.16
CA MET A 1 4.91 -18.61 6.98
C MET A 1 4.24 -18.30 8.31
N LEU A 2 3.26 -19.09 8.75
CA LEU A 2 2.62 -18.92 10.07
C LEU A 2 3.46 -19.66 11.11
N THR A 3 3.97 -18.97 12.12
CA THR A 3 4.95 -19.53 13.08
C THR A 3 4.36 -19.80 14.46
N LYS A 4 3.13 -19.33 14.74
CA LYS A 4 2.46 -19.49 16.02
C LYS A 4 0.99 -19.86 15.82
N ARG A 5 0.52 -20.88 16.54
CA ARG A 5 -0.88 -21.33 16.58
C ARG A 5 -1.52 -20.85 17.88
N THR A 6 -2.75 -20.39 17.79
CA THR A 6 -3.56 -19.95 18.94
C THR A 6 -4.98 -20.45 18.74
N ASN A 7 -5.62 -20.85 19.84
CA ASN A 7 -7.03 -21.21 19.86
C ASN A 7 -7.79 -20.04 20.46
N ILE A 8 -8.86 -19.61 19.80
CA ILE A 8 -9.71 -18.50 20.23
C ILE A 8 -11.12 -19.06 20.40
N LEU A 9 -11.72 -18.83 21.56
CA LEU A 9 -13.12 -19.13 21.76
C LEU A 9 -13.97 -18.01 21.14
N PHE A 10 -14.97 -18.41 20.37
CA PHE A 10 -15.99 -17.52 19.83
C PHE A 10 -17.35 -17.93 20.38
N GLU A 11 -18.28 -16.98 20.41
CA GLU A 11 -19.70 -17.30 20.52
C GLU A 11 -20.16 -18.08 19.28
N GLU A 12 -21.08 -19.02 19.48
CA GLU A 12 -21.53 -19.94 18.43
C GLU A 12 -22.08 -19.21 17.20
N GLU A 13 -22.89 -18.17 17.41
CA GLU A 13 -23.49 -17.38 16.33
C GLU A 13 -22.43 -16.65 15.50
N VAL A 14 -21.46 -16.05 16.19
CA VAL A 14 -20.33 -15.35 15.56
C VAL A 14 -19.47 -16.33 14.77
N PHE A 15 -19.21 -17.51 15.34
CA PHE A 15 -18.42 -18.54 14.65
C PHE A 15 -19.11 -19.05 13.39
N ARG A 16 -20.42 -19.32 13.45
CA ARG A 16 -21.22 -19.72 12.27
C ARG A 16 -21.17 -18.68 11.17
N TYR A 17 -21.30 -17.41 11.53
CA TYR A 17 -21.17 -16.30 10.58
C TYR A 17 -19.79 -16.28 9.91
N LEU A 18 -18.71 -16.40 10.70
CA LEU A 18 -17.35 -16.43 10.20
C LEU A 18 -17.08 -17.62 9.27
N VAL A 19 -17.63 -18.80 9.57
CA VAL A 19 -17.53 -19.99 8.73
C VAL A 19 -18.24 -19.76 7.39
N ALA A 20 -19.47 -19.24 7.40
CA ALA A 20 -20.21 -18.93 6.18
C ALA A 20 -19.47 -17.91 5.31
N LEU A 21 -18.89 -16.87 5.93
CA LEU A 21 -18.11 -15.86 5.24
C LEU A 21 -16.80 -16.42 4.68
N ALA A 22 -16.14 -17.30 5.42
CA ALA A 22 -14.89 -17.95 5.00
C ALA A 22 -15.14 -18.82 3.76
N ASN A 23 -16.21 -19.62 3.79
CA ASN A 23 -16.65 -20.47 2.68
C ASN A 23 -16.99 -19.64 1.43
N LYS A 24 -17.76 -18.56 1.59
CA LYS A 24 -18.11 -17.64 0.49
C LYS A 24 -16.86 -17.06 -0.19
N ASN A 25 -15.81 -16.78 0.58
CA ASN A 25 -14.58 -16.18 0.08
C ASN A 25 -13.52 -17.22 -0.35
N GLY A 26 -13.79 -18.52 -0.20
CA GLY A 26 -12.80 -19.58 -0.46
C GLY A 26 -11.56 -19.48 0.44
N THR A 27 -11.73 -19.04 1.70
CA THR A 27 -10.64 -18.85 2.67
C THR A 27 -10.91 -19.56 3.99
N SER A 28 -10.00 -19.42 4.97
CA SER A 28 -10.21 -19.92 6.33
C SER A 28 -10.67 -18.84 7.31
N VAL A 29 -11.34 -19.24 8.39
CA VAL A 29 -11.69 -18.34 9.50
C VAL A 29 -10.42 -17.64 10.06
N GLY A 30 -9.31 -18.37 10.17
CA GLY A 30 -8.03 -17.81 10.61
C GLY A 30 -7.50 -16.71 9.67
N ASP A 31 -7.72 -16.82 8.36
CA ASP A 31 -7.36 -15.76 7.42
C ASP A 31 -8.26 -14.54 7.54
N LEU A 32 -9.56 -14.73 7.80
CA LEU A 32 -10.48 -13.62 8.06
C LEU A 32 -10.06 -12.85 9.31
N VAL A 33 -9.82 -13.55 10.41
CA VAL A 33 -9.35 -12.95 11.67
C VAL A 33 -8.03 -12.22 11.45
N ARG A 34 -7.08 -12.82 10.71
CA ARG A 34 -5.80 -12.16 10.39
C ARG A 34 -6.01 -10.87 9.59
N LYS A 35 -6.83 -10.91 8.54
CA LYS A 35 -7.14 -9.71 7.73
C LYS A 35 -7.79 -8.63 8.58
N ALA A 36 -8.72 -8.99 9.47
CA ALA A 36 -9.36 -8.07 10.39
C ALA A 36 -8.35 -7.45 11.37
N VAL A 37 -7.51 -8.27 12.01
CA VAL A 37 -6.46 -7.79 12.94
C VAL A 37 -5.48 -6.86 12.25
N ILE A 38 -5.02 -7.21 11.05
CA ILE A 38 -4.15 -6.33 10.26
C ILE A 38 -4.89 -5.02 10.00
N LYS A 39 -6.12 -5.06 9.49
CA LYS A 39 -6.89 -3.85 9.17
C LYS A 39 -7.12 -2.93 10.38
N VAL A 40 -7.41 -3.51 11.54
CA VAL A 40 -7.77 -2.76 12.77
C VAL A 40 -6.53 -2.22 13.48
N TYR A 41 -5.54 -3.09 13.70
CA TYR A 41 -4.39 -2.81 14.59
C TYR A 41 -3.10 -2.51 13.83
N GLN A 42 -2.83 -3.24 12.75
CA GLN A 42 -1.76 -2.88 11.82
C GLN A 42 -2.33 -1.97 10.74
N LYS A 43 -2.82 -0.78 11.13
CA LYS A 43 -2.95 0.29 10.14
C LYS A 43 -1.58 0.40 9.51
N PRO A 44 -1.40 0.00 8.24
CA PRO A 44 -0.13 0.23 7.62
C PRO A 44 0.00 1.74 7.64
N ASP A 45 1.21 2.20 7.85
CA ASP A 45 1.58 3.60 7.76
C ASP A 45 1.39 4.12 6.32
N LEU A 46 0.37 3.66 5.58
CA LEU A 46 -0.10 4.14 4.29
C LEU A 46 -0.21 5.65 4.31
N THR A 47 -0.59 6.27 5.43
CA THR A 47 -0.55 7.72 5.58
C THR A 47 0.88 8.26 5.51
N GLN A 48 1.83 7.70 6.26
CA GLN A 48 3.24 8.09 6.19
C GLN A 48 3.91 7.72 4.85
N LYS A 49 3.60 6.57 4.26
CA LYS A 49 4.12 6.10 2.97
C LYS A 49 3.56 6.95 1.82
N ARG A 50 2.26 7.29 1.85
CA ARG A 50 1.64 8.25 0.93
C ARG A 50 2.21 9.66 1.15
N MET A 51 2.40 10.10 2.39
CA MET A 51 3.07 11.39 2.69
C MET A 51 4.50 11.41 2.18
N LYS A 52 5.24 10.31 2.32
CA LYS A 52 6.63 10.20 1.86
C LYS A 52 6.70 10.27 0.33
N VAL A 53 5.88 9.49 -0.36
CA VAL A 53 5.75 9.53 -1.83
C VAL A 53 5.27 10.92 -2.30
N HIS A 54 4.29 11.52 -1.62
CA HIS A 54 3.82 12.87 -1.93
C HIS A 54 4.90 13.93 -1.74
N LYS A 55 5.70 13.85 -0.67
CA LYS A 55 6.86 14.74 -0.45
C LYS A 55 7.93 14.55 -1.52
N GLU A 56 8.20 13.32 -1.94
CA GLU A 56 9.13 13.01 -3.03
C GLU A 56 8.65 13.59 -4.37
N ILE A 57 7.36 13.43 -4.71
CA ILE A 57 6.75 14.02 -5.91
C ILE A 57 6.85 15.55 -5.88
N ILE A 58 6.55 16.20 -4.74
CA ILE A 58 6.69 17.65 -4.59
C ILE A 58 8.16 18.09 -4.74
N LYS A 59 9.10 17.34 -4.17
CA LYS A 59 10.54 17.64 -4.27
C LYS A 59 11.02 17.56 -5.71
N LEU A 60 10.59 16.55 -6.46
CA LEU A 60 10.85 16.42 -7.89
C LEU A 60 10.26 17.61 -8.66
N LYS A 61 8.98 17.96 -8.42
CA LYS A 61 8.33 19.11 -9.07
C LYS A 61 8.97 20.45 -8.73
N LYS A 62 9.54 20.63 -7.53
CA LYS A 62 10.27 21.85 -7.15
C LYS A 62 11.67 21.93 -7.78
N GLY A 63 12.30 20.79 -8.08
CA GLY A 63 13.60 20.73 -8.76
C GLY A 63 13.52 21.03 -10.26
N PHE A 64 12.36 20.77 -10.89
CA PHE A 64 12.04 21.29 -12.21
C PHE A 64 11.58 22.74 -12.07
N GLY A 65 12.54 23.66 -11.95
CA GLY A 65 12.30 25.06 -12.28
C GLY A 65 11.73 25.18 -13.70
N ARG A 66 11.13 26.33 -14.03
CA ARG A 66 10.72 26.62 -15.42
C ARG A 66 11.95 26.46 -16.31
N ILE A 67 11.98 25.40 -17.11
CA ILE A 67 13.04 25.18 -18.10
C ILE A 67 12.96 26.36 -19.06
N SER A 68 14.05 27.11 -19.17
CA SER A 68 14.14 28.24 -20.08
C SER A 68 14.26 27.73 -21.52
N LEU A 69 13.77 28.53 -22.48
CA LEU A 69 13.93 28.24 -23.91
C LEU A 69 15.40 28.01 -24.33
N LYS A 70 16.35 28.59 -23.59
CA LYS A 70 17.79 28.44 -23.83
C LYS A 70 18.27 27.03 -23.46
N GLU A 71 17.85 26.51 -22.31
CA GLU A 71 18.18 25.15 -21.86
C GLU A 71 17.57 24.09 -22.78
N ILE A 72 16.34 24.31 -23.27
CA ILE A 72 15.70 23.41 -24.26
C ILE A 72 16.52 23.36 -25.56
N LYS A 73 16.98 24.52 -26.05
CA LYS A 73 17.80 24.61 -27.26
C LYS A 73 19.14 23.89 -27.11
N GLU A 74 19.77 23.98 -25.95
CA GLU A 74 21.01 23.27 -25.63
C GLU A 74 20.83 21.75 -25.59
N MET A 75 19.74 21.26 -25.00
CA MET A 75 19.42 19.83 -24.98
C MET A 75 19.15 19.27 -26.38
N ILE A 76 18.42 20.00 -27.23
CA ILE A 76 18.15 19.60 -28.62
C ILE A 76 19.46 19.55 -29.43
N ASN A 77 20.34 20.53 -29.27
CA ASN A 77 21.61 20.57 -29.98
C ASN A 77 22.57 19.47 -29.51
N TYR A 78 22.57 19.14 -28.22
CA TYR A 78 23.33 18.01 -27.68
C TYR A 78 22.93 16.70 -28.35
N GLY A 79 21.63 16.44 -28.49
CA GLY A 79 21.10 15.26 -29.18
C GLY A 79 21.28 15.25 -30.71
N ARG A 80 21.72 16.35 -31.33
CA ARG A 80 22.09 16.41 -32.76
C ARG A 80 23.59 16.22 -33.00
N LYS A 81 24.40 16.32 -31.93
CA LYS A 81 25.86 16.19 -31.99
C LYS A 81 26.31 14.73 -31.88
N TYR A 82 25.44 13.86 -31.38
CA TYR A 82 25.58 12.41 -31.30
C TYR A 82 24.44 11.75 -32.08
#